data_AF-A0A7V5VYL5-F1
#
_entry.id   AF-A0A7V5VYL5-F1
#
_cell.length_a   1.000
_cell.length_b   1.000
_cell.length_c   1.000
_cell.angle_alpha   90.00
_cell.angle_beta   90.00
_cell.angle_gamma   90.00
#
_symmetry.space_group_name_H-M   'P 1'
#
loop_
_entity.id
_entity.type
_entity.pdbx_description
1 polymer ?
#
loop_
_entity_poly.entity_id
_entity_poly.type
_entity_poly.pdbx_seq_one_letter_code
_entity_poly.pdbx_strand_id
1 'polypeptide(L)'
;MDNFNNINKINELRQSLNDIDKLIVSNILERLDLVKLIHKIKINNNLKIIDIEQENKILKEITCNIADSEVKNIIINIYRRIFQEVKTISYTQDTNILDDINKYINNNKLIIAGPCSVESKEQIEQIAIKVKEFGVKFLRGGIFKARTNPDSFQGLQEKGLEIFYNAAKDNGLYTVSEFLDIEQAKDYYEYFDVILIGSRNMTNFEFLRKIGKLTAKNQKPVIIKRGFGKTIDEYKSA
;
A
#
# COMPACT_ATOMS: atom_id res chain seq x y z
N MET A 1 40.70 4.20 35.91
CA MET A 1 41.36 3.90 34.61
C MET A 1 40.45 3.06 33.71
N ASP A 2 39.69 2.10 34.24
CA ASP A 2 38.79 1.25 33.45
C ASP A 2 37.68 2.00 32.67
N ASN A 3 37.11 3.07 33.23
CA ASN A 3 36.10 3.85 32.51
C ASN A 3 36.66 4.57 31.27
N PHE A 4 37.93 5.00 31.30
CA PHE A 4 38.55 5.67 30.14
C PHE A 4 38.83 4.69 29.00
N ASN A 5 39.30 3.48 29.35
CA ASN A 5 39.50 2.40 28.38
C ASN A 5 38.18 1.90 27.78
N ASN A 6 37.12 1.80 28.60
CA ASN A 6 35.78 1.46 28.11
C ASN A 6 35.22 2.53 27.18
N ILE A 7 35.44 3.82 27.47
CA ILE A 7 35.01 4.93 26.59
C ILE A 7 35.74 4.87 25.24
N ASN A 8 37.05 4.64 25.23
CA ASN A 8 37.81 4.53 23.98
C ASN A 8 37.33 3.33 23.14
N LYS A 9 37.11 2.17 23.77
CA LYS A 9 36.58 0.99 23.08
C LYS A 9 35.17 1.21 22.53
N ILE A 10 34.31 1.93 23.27
CA ILE A 10 32.98 2.31 22.77
C ILE A 10 33.10 3.24 21.55
N ASN A 11 34.03 4.18 21.56
CA ASN A 11 34.24 5.10 20.44
C ASN A 11 34.77 4.37 19.19
N GLU A 12 35.65 3.39 19.34
CA GLU A 12 36.08 2.52 18.24
C GLU A 12 34.91 1.73 17.65
N LEU A 13 34.08 1.11 18.51
CA LEU A 13 32.88 0.40 18.06
C LEU A 13 31.87 1.31 17.35
N ARG A 14 31.70 2.55 17.83
CA ARG A 14 30.87 3.57 17.16
C ARG A 14 31.42 3.94 15.79
N GLN A 15 32.75 4.00 15.65
CA GLN A 15 33.36 4.27 14.36
C GLN A 15 33.08 3.13 13.37
N SER A 16 33.22 1.87 13.80
CA SER A 16 32.83 0.73 12.98
C SER A 16 31.33 0.73 12.61
N LEU A 17 30.46 1.12 13.55
CA LEU A 17 29.02 1.28 13.29
C LEU A 17 28.76 2.34 12.21
N ASN A 18 29.41 3.49 12.30
CA ASN A 18 29.27 4.55 11.29
C ASN A 18 29.68 4.09 9.88
N ASP A 19 30.69 3.23 9.78
CA ASP A 19 31.12 2.69 8.48
C ASP A 19 30.11 1.69 7.91
N ILE A 20 29.45 0.89 8.76
CA ILE A 20 28.31 0.05 8.37
C ILE A 20 27.14 0.91 7.90
N ASP A 21 26.79 1.98 8.61
CA ASP A 21 25.68 2.85 8.25
C ASP A 21 25.89 3.51 6.87
N LYS A 22 27.13 3.91 6.54
CA LYS A 22 27.48 4.41 5.19
C LYS A 22 27.23 3.35 4.12
N LEU A 23 27.60 2.09 4.38
CA LEU A 23 27.35 0.97 3.45
C LEU A 23 25.85 0.72 3.28
N ILE A 24 25.07 0.76 4.36
CA ILE A 24 23.60 0.63 4.30
C ILE A 24 23.01 1.72 3.40
N VAL A 25 23.40 2.98 3.60
CA VAL A 25 22.93 4.10 2.77
C VAL A 25 23.32 3.90 1.31
N SER A 26 24.58 3.55 1.04
CA SER A 26 25.05 3.31 -0.33
C SER A 26 24.23 2.22 -1.04
N ASN A 27 23.99 1.09 -0.36
CA ASN A 27 23.21 -0.01 -0.92
C ASN A 27 21.74 0.35 -1.14
N ILE A 28 21.15 1.17 -0.25
CA ILE A 28 19.77 1.67 -0.44
C ILE A 28 19.68 2.58 -1.66
N LEU A 29 20.66 3.46 -1.87
CA LEU A 29 20.70 4.35 -3.04
C LEU A 29 20.83 3.57 -4.35
N GLU A 30 21.75 2.60 -4.41
CA GLU A 30 21.90 1.72 -5.58
C GLU A 30 20.62 0.93 -5.85
N ARG A 31 20.00 0.37 -4.80
CA ARG A 31 18.71 -0.31 -4.91
C ARG A 31 17.62 0.62 -5.46
N LEU A 32 17.57 1.87 -5.00
CA LEU A 32 16.58 2.85 -5.46
C LEU A 32 16.72 3.11 -6.97
N ASP A 33 17.94 3.25 -7.47
CA ASP A 33 18.18 3.50 -8.89
C ASP A 33 17.83 2.28 -9.76
N LEU A 34 18.13 1.06 -9.30
CA LEU A 34 17.69 -0.17 -9.95
C LEU A 34 16.15 -0.26 -10.00
N VAL A 35 15.47 0.07 -8.90
CA VAL A 35 13.99 0.02 -8.87
C VAL A 35 13.38 1.06 -9.80
N LYS A 36 13.93 2.28 -9.89
CA LYS A 36 13.47 3.28 -10.87
C LYS A 36 13.62 2.77 -12.30
N LEU A 37 14.73 2.11 -12.63
CA LEU A 37 14.96 1.54 -13.95
C LEU A 37 13.94 0.42 -14.24
N ILE A 38 13.73 -0.50 -13.31
CA ILE A 38 12.72 -1.57 -13.41
C ILE A 38 11.33 -0.97 -13.60
N HIS A 39 10.98 0.07 -12.83
CA HIS A 39 9.69 0.73 -12.94
C HIS A 39 9.47 1.33 -14.33
N LYS A 40 10.47 2.05 -14.87
CA LYS A 40 10.40 2.60 -16.24
C LYS A 40 10.18 1.51 -17.29
N ILE A 41 10.87 0.37 -17.15
CA ILE A 41 10.69 -0.79 -18.03
C ILE A 41 9.27 -1.35 -17.89
N LYS A 42 8.76 -1.47 -16.66
CA LYS A 42 7.41 -1.98 -16.40
C LYS A 42 6.33 -1.10 -17.04
N ILE A 43 6.40 0.22 -16.88
CA ILE A 43 5.46 1.16 -17.53
C ILE A 43 5.51 0.99 -19.05
N ASN A 44 6.70 1.05 -19.64
CA ASN A 44 6.86 1.03 -21.10
C ASN A 44 6.35 -0.26 -21.75
N ASN A 45 6.26 -1.36 -20.98
CA ASN A 45 5.78 -2.66 -21.44
C ASN A 45 4.41 -3.02 -20.86
N ASN A 46 3.70 -2.07 -20.24
CA ASN A 46 2.39 -2.27 -19.63
C ASN A 46 2.34 -3.45 -18.64
N LEU A 47 3.41 -3.60 -17.85
CA LEU A 47 3.56 -4.65 -16.84
C LEU A 47 3.07 -4.18 -15.47
N LYS A 48 2.72 -5.14 -14.60
CA LYS A 48 2.32 -4.86 -13.21
C LYS A 48 3.43 -4.13 -12.45
N ILE A 49 3.10 -2.95 -11.93
CA ILE A 49 4.07 -2.14 -11.19
C ILE A 49 4.37 -2.78 -9.82
N ILE A 50 3.34 -3.09 -9.02
CA ILE A 50 3.50 -3.85 -7.76
C ILE A 50 3.59 -5.34 -8.08
N ASP A 51 4.61 -5.99 -7.52
CA ASP A 51 4.84 -7.42 -7.62
C ASP A 51 5.10 -7.99 -6.22
N ILE A 52 4.06 -8.58 -5.64
CA ILE A 52 4.06 -9.05 -4.25
C ILE A 52 4.79 -10.38 -4.13
N GLU A 53 4.69 -11.24 -5.14
CA GLU A 53 5.39 -12.52 -5.19
C GLU A 53 6.90 -12.30 -5.15
N GLN A 54 7.39 -11.32 -5.93
CA GLN A 54 8.80 -10.94 -5.89
C GLN A 54 9.22 -10.36 -4.53
N GLU A 55 8.40 -9.52 -3.90
CA GLU A 55 8.69 -8.99 -2.55
C GLU A 55 8.75 -10.12 -1.51
N ASN A 56 7.79 -11.05 -1.53
CA ASN A 56 7.77 -12.21 -0.65
C ASN A 56 8.97 -13.13 -0.89
N LYS A 57 9.40 -13.31 -2.14
CA LYS A 57 10.61 -14.06 -2.49
C LYS A 57 11.84 -13.40 -1.90
N ILE A 58 12.01 -12.08 -2.06
CA ILE A 58 13.13 -11.34 -1.47
C ILE A 58 13.12 -11.49 0.05
N LEU A 59 11.98 -11.29 0.72
CA LEU A 59 11.86 -11.44 2.17
C LEU A 59 12.25 -12.84 2.63
N LYS A 60 11.86 -13.88 1.88
CA LYS A 60 12.24 -15.27 2.17
C LYS A 60 13.74 -15.49 1.98
N GLU A 61 14.34 -14.96 0.92
CA GLU A 61 15.77 -15.10 0.62
C GLU A 61 16.65 -14.40 1.65
N ILE A 62 16.33 -13.16 2.04
CA ILE A 62 17.15 -12.41 3.02
C ILE A 62 17.02 -12.96 4.44
N THR A 63 15.94 -13.68 4.75
CA THR A 63 15.67 -14.20 6.10
C THR A 63 15.84 -15.71 6.25
N CYS A 64 16.20 -16.43 5.19
CA CYS A 64 16.28 -17.89 5.22
C CYS A 64 17.31 -18.42 6.24
N ASN A 65 18.39 -17.67 6.46
CA ASN A 65 19.49 -18.05 7.34
C ASN A 65 19.35 -17.48 8.77
N ILE A 66 18.28 -16.75 9.07
CA ILE A 66 18.04 -16.17 10.40
C ILE A 66 17.26 -17.18 11.24
N ALA A 67 17.92 -17.75 12.25
CA ALA A 67 17.31 -18.73 13.14
C ALA A 67 16.35 -18.09 14.16
N ASP A 68 16.70 -16.91 14.67
CA ASP A 68 15.91 -16.18 15.67
C ASP A 68 14.67 -15.55 15.01
N SER A 69 13.49 -15.90 15.54
CA SER A 69 12.20 -15.46 14.99
C SER A 69 11.92 -13.98 15.23
N GLU A 70 12.38 -13.40 16.34
CA GLU A 70 12.21 -11.99 16.65
C GLU A 70 13.09 -11.14 15.74
N VAL A 71 14.36 -11.50 15.59
CA VAL A 71 15.29 -10.84 14.66
C VAL A 71 14.79 -10.96 13.22
N LYS A 72 14.28 -12.13 12.83
CA LYS A 72 13.68 -12.33 11.51
C LYS A 72 12.53 -11.36 11.25
N ASN A 73 11.63 -11.18 12.22
CA ASN A 73 10.51 -10.24 12.11
C ASN A 73 10.99 -8.78 12.02
N ILE A 74 12.04 -8.40 12.76
CA ILE A 74 12.63 -7.07 12.67
C ILE A 74 13.15 -6.81 11.25
N ILE A 75 13.90 -7.75 10.66
CA ILE A 75 14.42 -7.61 9.29
C ILE A 75 13.27 -7.52 8.27
N ILE A 76 12.23 -8.35 8.42
CA ILE A 76 11.05 -8.30 7.55
C ILE A 76 10.40 -6.91 7.59
N ASN A 77 10.21 -6.35 8.78
CA ASN A 77 9.58 -5.04 8.95
C ASN A 77 10.43 -3.91 8.35
N ILE A 78 11.75 -3.95 8.55
CA ILE A 78 12.68 -2.98 7.93
C ILE A 78 12.59 -3.07 6.40
N TYR A 79 12.65 -4.27 5.83
CA TYR A 79 12.60 -4.44 4.38
C TYR A 79 11.25 -4.08 3.77
N ARG A 80 10.13 -4.40 4.45
CA ARG A 80 8.80 -3.91 4.04
C ARG A 80 8.77 -2.40 3.96
N ARG A 81 9.36 -1.71 4.95
CA ARG A 81 9.47 -0.26 4.93
C ARG A 81 10.33 0.25 3.77
N ILE A 82 11.47 -0.39 3.50
CA ILE A 82 12.30 -0.06 2.34
C ILE A 82 11.52 -0.24 1.04
N PHE A 83 10.78 -1.33 0.87
CA PHE A 83 9.98 -1.58 -0.32
C PHE A 83 8.94 -0.49 -0.52
N GLN A 84 8.23 -0.13 0.54
CA GLN A 84 7.20 0.90 0.54
C GLN A 84 7.77 2.28 0.16
N GLU A 85 8.82 2.76 0.84
CA GLU A 85 9.40 4.09 0.57
C GLU A 85 9.97 4.17 -0.84
N VAL A 86 10.67 3.13 -1.28
CA VAL A 86 11.25 3.07 -2.63
C VAL A 86 10.14 3.01 -3.69
N LYS A 87 9.05 2.26 -3.46
CA LYS A 87 7.87 2.24 -4.33
C LYS A 87 7.26 3.65 -4.41
N THR A 88 6.92 4.28 -3.30
CA THR A 88 6.29 5.61 -3.31
C THR A 88 7.13 6.64 -4.08
N ILE A 89 8.46 6.66 -3.89
CA ILE A 89 9.35 7.55 -4.66
C ILE A 89 9.24 7.28 -6.16
N SER A 90 9.17 6.00 -6.56
CA SER A 90 9.05 5.63 -7.96
C SER A 90 7.67 5.94 -8.56
N TYR A 91 6.58 5.77 -7.79
CA TYR A 91 5.20 5.94 -8.26
C TYR A 91 4.79 7.41 -8.34
N THR A 92 5.36 8.28 -7.51
CA THR A 92 5.10 9.73 -7.59
C THR A 92 5.48 10.34 -8.94
N GLN A 93 6.29 9.65 -9.76
CA GLN A 93 6.66 10.07 -11.10
C GLN A 93 5.66 9.62 -12.18
N ASP A 94 4.72 8.74 -11.87
CA ASP A 94 3.75 8.18 -12.82
C ASP A 94 2.37 8.84 -12.66
N THR A 95 2.20 10.01 -13.28
CA THR A 95 0.94 10.77 -13.25
C THR A 95 -0.13 10.20 -14.19
N ASN A 96 0.28 9.42 -15.19
CA ASN A 96 -0.59 9.00 -16.31
C ASN A 96 -1.80 8.19 -15.84
N ILE A 97 -1.62 7.26 -14.90
CA ILE A 97 -2.71 6.42 -14.39
C ILE A 97 -3.76 7.28 -13.65
N LEU A 98 -3.30 8.23 -12.84
CA LEU A 98 -4.19 9.10 -12.07
C LEU A 98 -4.91 10.10 -12.97
N ASP A 99 -4.22 10.61 -13.99
CA ASP A 99 -4.81 11.45 -15.02
C ASP A 99 -5.92 10.70 -15.79
N ASP A 100 -5.69 9.43 -16.15
CA ASP A 100 -6.68 8.59 -16.81
C ASP A 100 -7.91 8.34 -15.92
N ILE A 101 -7.71 8.06 -14.63
CA ILE A 101 -8.80 7.90 -13.66
C ILE A 101 -9.60 9.20 -13.53
N ASN A 102 -8.93 10.33 -13.33
CA ASN A 102 -9.58 11.63 -13.19
C ASN A 102 -10.34 12.01 -14.46
N LYS A 103 -9.73 11.80 -15.63
CA LYS A 103 -10.39 11.98 -16.93
C LYS A 103 -11.61 11.07 -17.08
N TYR A 104 -11.51 9.81 -16.65
CA TYR A 104 -12.65 8.89 -16.70
C TYR A 104 -13.79 9.37 -15.80
N ILE A 105 -13.49 9.73 -14.54
CA ILE A 105 -14.45 10.22 -13.54
C ILE A 105 -15.17 11.48 -14.05
N ASN A 106 -14.44 12.41 -14.68
CA ASN A 106 -15.01 13.67 -15.14
C ASN A 106 -15.88 13.54 -16.40
N ASN A 107 -15.63 12.53 -17.23
CA ASN A 107 -16.28 12.39 -18.54
C ASN A 107 -17.29 11.24 -18.62
N ASN A 108 -17.40 10.38 -17.60
CA ASN A 108 -18.24 9.20 -17.63
C ASN A 108 -19.07 9.06 -16.36
N LYS A 109 -20.19 8.33 -16.45
CA LYS A 109 -20.91 7.88 -15.25
C LYS A 109 -20.05 6.85 -14.52
N LEU A 110 -19.65 7.18 -13.30
CA LEU A 110 -18.81 6.29 -12.48
C LEU A 110 -19.63 5.11 -11.95
N ILE A 111 -19.27 3.91 -12.36
CA ILE A 111 -19.76 2.64 -11.79
C ILE A 111 -18.58 1.96 -11.10
N ILE A 112 -18.77 1.56 -9.85
CA ILE A 112 -17.79 0.82 -9.06
C ILE A 112 -18.49 -0.44 -8.56
N ALA A 113 -17.98 -1.60 -8.96
CA ALA A 113 -18.61 -2.90 -8.67
C ALA A 113 -17.62 -3.88 -8.06
N GLY A 114 -18.12 -4.83 -7.28
CA GLY A 114 -17.30 -5.85 -6.61
C GLY A 114 -17.82 -6.18 -5.21
N PRO A 115 -17.22 -7.17 -4.53
CA PRO A 115 -17.81 -7.75 -3.34
C PRO A 115 -17.74 -6.84 -2.11
N CYS A 116 -18.54 -7.20 -1.10
CA CYS A 116 -18.45 -6.57 0.22
C CYS A 116 -17.12 -6.86 0.91
N SER A 117 -16.64 -8.10 0.80
CA SER A 117 -15.40 -8.59 1.39
C SER A 117 -14.65 -9.43 0.35
N VAL A 118 -13.33 -9.36 0.35
CA VAL A 118 -12.49 -10.27 -0.42
C VAL A 118 -12.26 -11.53 0.44
N GLU A 119 -12.76 -12.67 -0.04
CA GLU A 119 -12.88 -13.91 0.75
C GLU A 119 -12.02 -15.05 0.20
N SER A 120 -11.83 -15.12 -1.11
CA SER A 120 -10.93 -16.09 -1.76
C SER A 120 -10.41 -15.56 -3.10
N LYS A 121 -9.39 -16.23 -3.65
CA LYS A 121 -8.80 -15.89 -4.94
C LYS A 121 -9.81 -16.14 -6.07
N GLU A 122 -10.45 -17.30 -6.05
CA GLU A 122 -11.43 -17.73 -7.03
C GLU A 122 -12.63 -16.77 -7.05
N GLN A 123 -13.09 -16.35 -5.87
CA GLN A 123 -14.19 -15.39 -5.74
C GLN A 123 -13.87 -14.06 -6.42
N ILE A 124 -12.71 -13.46 -6.10
CA ILE A 124 -12.40 -12.12 -6.61
C ILE A 124 -12.02 -12.13 -8.09
N GLU A 125 -11.38 -13.19 -8.58
CA GLU A 125 -11.05 -13.37 -10.00
C GLU A 125 -12.31 -13.49 -10.86
N GLN A 126 -13.26 -14.33 -10.46
CA GLN A 126 -14.54 -14.47 -11.18
C GLN A 126 -15.32 -13.16 -11.22
N ILE A 127 -15.33 -12.41 -10.11
CA ILE A 127 -16.01 -11.11 -10.05
C ILE A 127 -15.29 -10.09 -10.94
N ALA A 128 -13.95 -10.03 -10.92
CA ALA A 128 -13.20 -9.11 -11.76
C ALA A 128 -13.46 -9.32 -13.26
N ILE A 129 -13.51 -10.59 -13.69
CA ILE A 129 -13.86 -10.94 -15.08
C ILE A 129 -15.26 -10.41 -15.41
N LYS A 130 -16.26 -10.66 -14.55
CA LYS A 130 -17.63 -10.19 -14.77
C LYS A 130 -17.73 -8.66 -14.79
N VAL A 131 -17.07 -7.97 -13.86
CA VAL A 131 -17.02 -6.50 -13.81
C VAL A 131 -16.48 -5.94 -15.14
N LYS A 132 -15.41 -6.52 -15.67
CA LYS A 132 -14.86 -6.17 -16.98
C LYS A 132 -15.83 -6.45 -18.13
N GLU A 133 -16.48 -7.62 -18.15
CA GLU A 133 -17.47 -8.00 -19.18
C GLU A 133 -18.64 -7.00 -19.23
N PHE A 134 -19.06 -6.44 -18.10
CA PHE A 134 -20.09 -5.40 -18.03
C PHE A 134 -19.59 -3.99 -18.40
N GLY A 135 -18.33 -3.85 -18.84
CA GLY A 135 -17.74 -2.57 -19.24
C GLY A 135 -17.37 -1.65 -18.06
N VAL A 136 -17.45 -2.14 -16.82
CA VAL A 136 -17.09 -1.39 -15.62
C VAL A 136 -15.56 -1.35 -15.49
N LYS A 137 -15.01 -0.19 -15.11
CA LYS A 137 -13.57 0.04 -15.00
C LYS A 137 -13.01 -0.04 -13.58
N PHE A 138 -13.87 -0.01 -12.56
CA PHE A 138 -13.47 0.05 -11.16
C PHE A 138 -13.95 -1.17 -10.39
N LEU A 139 -13.00 -1.92 -9.84
CA LEU A 139 -13.24 -3.06 -8.96
C LEU A 139 -13.14 -2.61 -7.51
N ARG A 140 -14.21 -2.76 -6.73
CA ARG A 140 -14.19 -2.58 -5.28
C ARG A 140 -14.05 -3.89 -4.51
N GLY A 141 -13.38 -3.87 -3.37
CA GLY A 141 -13.31 -5.03 -2.47
C GLY A 141 -12.93 -4.64 -1.04
N GLY A 142 -13.66 -5.12 -0.04
CA GLY A 142 -13.32 -4.90 1.36
C GLY A 142 -12.25 -5.88 1.82
N ILE A 143 -11.01 -5.41 1.93
CA ILE A 143 -9.84 -6.23 2.34
C ILE A 143 -9.69 -6.19 3.86
N PHE A 144 -9.79 -4.99 4.44
CA PHE A 144 -9.81 -4.76 5.87
C PHE A 144 -11.27 -4.58 6.30
N LYS A 145 -11.71 -5.31 7.34
CA LYS A 145 -13.10 -5.24 7.78
C LYS A 145 -13.20 -4.71 9.21
N ALA A 146 -13.75 -3.50 9.37
CA ALA A 146 -14.15 -3.01 10.70
C ALA A 146 -15.37 -3.81 11.19
N ARG A 147 -15.12 -4.80 12.06
CA ARG A 147 -16.19 -5.64 12.63
C ARG A 147 -16.53 -5.18 14.05
N THR A 148 -17.82 -5.15 14.34
CA THR A 148 -18.34 -4.91 15.69
C THR A 148 -18.15 -6.13 16.60
N ASN A 149 -18.06 -7.33 16.03
CA ASN A 149 -17.75 -8.57 16.76
C ASN A 149 -16.32 -9.04 16.38
N PRO A 150 -15.40 -9.22 17.36
CA PRO A 150 -14.04 -9.70 17.10
C PRO A 150 -13.98 -11.12 16.51
N ASP A 151 -14.96 -11.98 16.76
CA ASP A 151 -14.98 -13.37 16.27
C ASP A 151 -15.42 -13.51 14.81
N SER A 152 -15.82 -12.41 14.18
CA SER A 152 -16.16 -12.40 12.76
C SER A 152 -14.93 -12.50 11.87
N PHE A 153 -15.09 -13.04 10.66
CA PHE A 153 -14.05 -13.04 9.63
C PHE A 153 -13.46 -11.62 9.43
N GLN A 154 -12.19 -11.42 9.78
CA GLN A 154 -11.53 -10.11 9.78
C GLN A 154 -11.03 -9.66 8.40
N GLY A 155 -11.27 -10.46 7.36
CA GLY A 155 -10.67 -10.27 6.04
C GLY A 155 -9.37 -11.07 5.91
N LEU A 156 -8.92 -11.28 4.68
CA LEU A 156 -7.66 -11.99 4.38
C LEU A 156 -6.40 -11.12 4.62
N GLN A 157 -6.57 -9.85 5.03
CA GLN A 157 -5.49 -8.90 5.30
C GLN A 157 -4.51 -8.81 4.11
N GLU A 158 -3.20 -8.96 4.33
CA GLU A 158 -2.16 -8.92 3.30
C GLU A 158 -2.42 -9.91 2.16
N LYS A 159 -2.86 -11.14 2.47
CA LYS A 159 -3.20 -12.12 1.43
C LYS A 159 -4.40 -11.66 0.60
N GLY A 160 -5.36 -10.98 1.23
CA GLY A 160 -6.52 -10.40 0.55
C GLY A 160 -6.16 -9.26 -0.38
N LEU A 161 -5.19 -8.45 0.02
CA LEU A 161 -4.65 -7.35 -0.78
C LEU A 161 -4.02 -7.88 -2.07
N GLU A 162 -3.22 -8.94 -1.95
CA GLU A 162 -2.52 -9.57 -3.07
C GLU A 162 -3.49 -10.10 -4.13
N ILE A 163 -4.43 -10.95 -3.72
CA ILE A 163 -5.37 -11.55 -4.66
C ILE A 163 -6.30 -10.50 -5.28
N PHE A 164 -6.68 -9.46 -4.52
CA PHE A 164 -7.51 -8.37 -5.03
C PHE A 164 -6.78 -7.53 -6.07
N TYR A 165 -5.55 -7.12 -5.76
CA TYR A 165 -4.74 -6.32 -6.67
C TYR A 165 -4.47 -7.08 -7.97
N ASN A 166 -4.08 -8.35 -7.88
CA ASN A 166 -3.85 -9.19 -9.05
C ASN A 166 -5.11 -9.34 -9.91
N ALA A 167 -6.25 -9.70 -9.29
CA ALA A 167 -7.51 -9.84 -10.01
C ALA A 167 -7.92 -8.55 -10.75
N ALA A 168 -7.69 -7.37 -10.16
CA ALA A 168 -7.93 -6.10 -10.82
C ALA A 168 -6.99 -5.88 -12.01
N LYS A 169 -5.67 -6.01 -11.81
CA LYS A 169 -4.67 -5.70 -12.85
C LYS A 169 -4.69 -6.68 -14.01
N ASP A 170 -4.91 -7.97 -13.75
CA ASP A 170 -5.07 -8.99 -14.80
C ASP A 170 -6.30 -8.73 -15.69
N ASN A 171 -7.28 -7.97 -15.17
CA ASN A 171 -8.48 -7.58 -15.90
C ASN A 171 -8.46 -6.13 -16.39
N GLY A 172 -7.36 -5.38 -16.19
CA GLY A 172 -7.26 -3.97 -16.58
C GLY A 172 -8.26 -3.07 -15.84
N LEU A 173 -8.53 -3.38 -14.57
CA LEU A 173 -9.44 -2.64 -13.69
C LEU A 173 -8.67 -1.79 -12.69
N TYR A 174 -9.26 -0.65 -12.32
CA TYR A 174 -8.78 0.19 -11.23
C TYR A 174 -9.28 -0.32 -9.87
N THR A 175 -8.41 -0.32 -8.87
CA THR A 175 -8.70 -0.81 -7.52
C THR A 175 -9.34 0.27 -6.65
N VAL A 176 -10.43 -0.09 -5.98
CA VAL A 176 -11.12 0.77 -5.00
C VAL A 176 -11.29 0.03 -3.67
N SER A 177 -10.71 0.54 -2.59
CA SER A 177 -10.86 -0.09 -1.28
C SER A 177 -10.69 0.90 -0.14
N GLU A 178 -10.99 0.47 1.08
CA GLU A 178 -10.95 1.28 2.29
C GLU A 178 -9.79 0.89 3.21
N PHE A 179 -9.20 1.89 3.86
CA PHE A 179 -8.35 1.70 5.02
C PHE A 179 -9.15 1.96 6.29
N LEU A 180 -8.94 1.13 7.31
CA LEU A 180 -9.60 1.30 8.61
C LEU A 180 -8.84 2.27 9.51
N ASP A 181 -7.52 2.32 9.35
CA ASP A 181 -6.60 3.16 10.09
C ASP A 181 -5.48 3.67 9.17
N ILE A 182 -4.67 4.58 9.70
CA ILE A 182 -3.61 5.21 8.92
C ILE A 182 -2.37 4.33 8.74
N GLU A 183 -2.11 3.37 9.63
CA GLU A 183 -0.94 2.51 9.47
C GLU A 183 -1.15 1.59 8.26
N GLN A 184 -2.35 1.05 8.08
CA GLN A 184 -2.75 0.36 6.85
C GLN A 184 -2.57 1.25 5.62
N ALA A 185 -3.02 2.51 5.71
CA ALA A 185 -2.91 3.44 4.60
C ALA A 185 -1.46 3.75 4.25
N LYS A 186 -0.55 3.82 5.23
CA LYS A 186 0.88 3.94 4.94
C LYS A 186 1.32 2.72 4.15
N ASP A 187 1.13 1.53 4.70
CA ASP A 187 1.76 0.30 4.19
C ASP A 187 1.24 -0.12 2.82
N TYR A 188 -0.03 0.17 2.54
CA TYR A 188 -0.72 -0.36 1.38
C TYR A 188 -1.29 0.72 0.45
N TYR A 189 -0.88 1.99 0.61
CA TYR A 189 -1.33 3.13 -0.20
C TYR A 189 -1.31 2.86 -1.71
N GLU A 190 -0.22 2.26 -2.19
CA GLU A 190 0.03 2.09 -3.63
C GLU A 190 -0.86 1.02 -4.29
N TYR A 191 -1.50 0.15 -3.50
CA TYR A 191 -2.34 -0.92 -4.02
C TYR A 191 -3.72 -0.44 -4.48
N PHE A 192 -4.16 0.72 -3.99
CA PHE A 192 -5.47 1.27 -4.30
C PHE A 192 -5.32 2.46 -5.23
N ASP A 193 -5.97 2.40 -6.39
CA ASP A 193 -6.04 3.50 -7.35
C ASP A 193 -6.98 4.61 -6.84
N VAL A 194 -8.04 4.22 -6.10
CA VAL A 194 -8.98 5.13 -5.45
C VAL A 194 -9.19 4.70 -4.00
N ILE A 195 -9.08 5.66 -3.08
CA ILE A 195 -9.28 5.41 -1.64
C ILE A 195 -10.74 5.64 -1.27
N LEU A 196 -11.35 4.69 -0.55
CA LEU A 196 -12.68 4.81 0.02
C LEU A 196 -12.59 5.09 1.52
N ILE A 197 -13.24 6.15 1.99
CA ILE A 197 -13.44 6.43 3.41
C ILE A 197 -14.84 5.94 3.79
N GLY A 198 -14.87 4.92 4.65
CA GLY A 198 -16.12 4.37 5.17
C GLY A 198 -16.90 5.37 6.03
N SER A 199 -18.23 5.22 6.10
CA SER A 199 -19.13 6.11 6.85
C SER A 199 -18.75 6.31 8.31
N ARG A 200 -18.12 5.31 8.95
CA ARG A 200 -17.65 5.38 10.35
C ARG A 200 -16.41 6.26 10.52
N ASN A 201 -15.58 6.35 9.47
CA ASN A 201 -14.38 7.19 9.46
C ASN A 201 -14.63 8.61 8.93
N MET A 202 -15.85 8.92 8.47
CA MET A 202 -16.20 10.27 7.99
C MET A 202 -15.97 11.35 9.06
N THR A 203 -16.16 11.05 10.34
CA THR A 203 -15.91 12.01 11.43
C THR A 203 -14.56 11.84 12.09
N ASN A 204 -13.69 10.97 11.57
CA ASN A 204 -12.34 10.79 12.07
C ASN A 204 -11.40 11.82 11.41
N PHE A 205 -11.47 13.07 11.88
CA PHE A 205 -10.71 14.19 11.28
C PHE A 205 -9.19 13.99 11.29
N GLU A 206 -8.67 13.22 12.24
CA GLU A 206 -7.25 12.90 12.28
C GLU A 206 -6.86 11.98 11.12
N PHE A 207 -7.63 10.91 10.94
CA PHE A 207 -7.48 9.99 9.81
C PHE A 207 -7.65 10.72 8.48
N LEU A 208 -8.70 11.54 8.33
CA LEU A 208 -8.93 12.33 7.12
C LEU A 208 -7.76 13.28 6.81
N ARG A 209 -7.23 13.98 7.81
CA ARG A 209 -6.07 14.87 7.64
C ARG A 209 -4.84 14.10 7.18
N LYS A 210 -4.60 12.92 7.74
CA LYS A 210 -3.46 12.09 7.35
C LYS A 210 -3.64 11.48 5.95
N ILE A 211 -4.84 11.03 5.59
CA ILE A 211 -5.16 10.62 4.21
C ILE A 211 -4.97 11.79 3.24
N GLY A 212 -5.48 12.98 3.57
CA GLY A 212 -5.28 14.18 2.75
C GLY A 212 -3.82 14.53 2.53
N LYS A 213 -2.95 14.36 3.54
CA LYS A 213 -1.49 14.53 3.38
C LYS A 213 -0.87 13.48 2.46
N LEU A 214 -1.36 12.23 2.50
CA LEU A 214 -0.89 11.17 1.59
C LEU A 214 -1.31 11.47 0.15
N THR A 215 -2.57 11.82 -0.06
CA THR A 215 -3.12 12.07 -1.40
C THR A 215 -2.69 13.39 -2.01
N ALA A 216 -2.32 14.40 -1.21
CA ALA A 216 -1.80 15.67 -1.72
C ALA A 216 -0.55 15.49 -2.60
N LYS A 217 0.24 14.43 -2.39
CA LYS A 217 1.47 14.17 -3.15
C LYS A 217 1.23 13.79 -4.61
N ASN A 218 0.13 13.08 -4.91
CA ASN A 218 -0.16 12.55 -6.24
C ASN A 218 -1.59 12.81 -6.72
N GLN A 219 -2.40 13.54 -5.94
CA GLN A 219 -3.81 13.82 -6.25
C GLN A 219 -4.66 12.55 -6.44
N LYS A 220 -4.33 11.48 -5.71
CA LYS A 220 -5.10 10.22 -5.75
C LYS A 220 -6.56 10.46 -5.33
N PRO A 221 -7.55 10.00 -6.11
CA PRO A 221 -8.95 10.20 -5.80
C PRO A 221 -9.37 9.58 -4.47
N VAL A 222 -10.25 10.29 -3.75
CA VAL A 222 -10.84 9.83 -2.49
C VAL A 222 -12.36 9.90 -2.61
N ILE A 223 -13.03 8.80 -2.24
CA ILE A 223 -14.48 8.72 -2.10
C ILE A 223 -14.80 8.73 -0.61
N ILE A 224 -15.53 9.73 -0.14
CA ILE A 224 -15.99 9.78 1.25
C ILE A 224 -17.43 9.32 1.31
N LYS A 225 -17.73 8.33 2.14
CA LYS A 225 -19.13 7.98 2.44
C LYS A 225 -19.68 8.88 3.53
N ARG A 226 -20.90 9.40 3.32
CA ARG A 226 -21.64 10.10 4.37
C ARG A 226 -21.82 9.19 5.59
N GLY A 227 -21.58 9.76 6.77
CA GLY A 227 -21.73 9.11 8.06
C GLY A 227 -23.19 8.91 8.42
N PHE A 228 -23.48 7.87 9.19
CA PHE A 228 -24.84 7.59 9.63
C PHE A 228 -25.36 8.73 10.50
N GLY A 229 -26.57 9.22 10.21
CA GLY A 229 -27.20 10.32 10.95
C GLY A 229 -26.51 11.68 10.78
N LYS A 230 -25.52 11.81 9.89
CA LYS A 230 -24.77 13.07 9.69
C LYS A 230 -25.51 14.00 8.74
N THR A 231 -25.53 15.30 9.01
CA THR A 231 -26.09 16.34 8.14
C THR A 231 -25.28 16.51 6.86
N ILE A 232 -25.81 17.30 5.91
CA ILE A 232 -25.06 17.66 4.71
C ILE A 232 -23.87 18.57 5.05
N ASP A 233 -24.02 19.47 6.02
CA ASP A 233 -22.95 20.39 6.42
C ASP A 233 -21.82 19.66 7.16
N GLU A 234 -22.14 18.70 8.03
CA GLU A 234 -21.14 17.80 8.62
C GLU A 234 -20.41 16.98 7.55
N TYR A 235 -21.12 16.54 6.50
CA TYR A 235 -20.50 15.80 5.40
C TYR A 235 -19.58 16.69 4.53
N LYS A 236 -19.97 17.93 4.26
CA LYS A 236 -19.13 18.90 3.52
C LYS A 236 -17.90 19.35 4.32
N SER A 237 -17.99 19.31 5.64
CA SER A 237 -16.90 19.71 6.54
C SER A 237 -15.83 18.63 6.70
N ALA A 238 -16.16 17.37 6.37
CA ALA A 238 -15.25 16.23 6.37
C ALA A 238 -14.39 16.22 5.09
#